data_AF-A0A150PI81-F1
#
_entry.id   AF-A0A150PI81-F1
#
_cell.length_a   1.000
_cell.length_b   1.000
_cell.length_c   1.000
_cell.angle_alpha   90.00
_cell.angle_beta   90.00
_cell.angle_gamma   90.00
#
_symmetry.space_group_name_H-M   'P 1'
#
loop_
_entity.id
_entity.type
_entity.pdbx_description
1 polymer ?
#
loop_
_entity_poly.entity_id
_entity_poly.type
_entity_poly.pdbx_seq_one_letter_code
_entity_poly.pdbx_strand_id
1 'polypeptide(L)'
;MKTQYTLLSGETVEFATPTGELGTFLCRVLAAAKDPAVSEAELNDLVFGPENPLLDRTAVAGRSVATADVYRDPTFHVMLDCVARKRLPVDAAVTTPRTRFTVTVPEAAQQLGISESAVRQAIYAGRLRASKEGGTYYLDPHSVAGYRVSKRGPRRQDQEAKGPPGGTLDARIGSGPDASFRVKHSRDDFELTEKRGAEWTGMIPSGWRRIAVLGTSKELSRYWEIEPAEGESVLHFEGFYLRGGFRIVET
;
A
#
# COMPACT_ATOMS: atom_id res chain seq x y z
N MET A 1 -4.80 28.93 -15.07
CA MET A 1 -5.40 29.61 -13.90
C MET A 1 -5.44 28.59 -12.77
N LYS A 2 -5.24 28.99 -11.50
CA LYS A 2 -5.33 28.07 -10.37
C LYS A 2 -6.63 28.32 -9.63
N THR A 3 -7.28 27.25 -9.19
CA THR A 3 -8.53 27.27 -8.45
C THR A 3 -8.24 26.85 -7.01
N GLN A 4 -8.80 27.59 -6.06
CA GLN A 4 -8.78 27.24 -4.65
C GLN A 4 -10.16 26.73 -4.23
N TYR A 5 -10.19 25.69 -3.41
CA TYR A 5 -11.41 25.10 -2.88
C TYR A 5 -11.23 24.75 -1.41
N THR A 6 -12.13 25.25 -0.56
CA THR A 6 -12.13 24.91 0.87
C THR A 6 -13.00 23.68 1.11
N LEU A 7 -12.38 22.59 1.51
CA LEU A 7 -13.02 21.34 1.87
C LEU A 7 -13.86 21.52 3.14
N LEU A 8 -14.78 20.59 3.40
CA LEU A 8 -15.51 20.53 4.67
C LEU A 8 -14.58 20.36 5.90
N SER A 9 -13.31 19.97 5.73
CA SER A 9 -12.31 19.93 6.80
C SER A 9 -11.82 21.33 7.22
N GLY A 10 -12.16 22.38 6.46
CA GLY A 10 -11.50 23.68 6.55
C GLY A 10 -10.15 23.75 5.84
N GLU A 11 -9.64 22.62 5.35
CA GLU A 11 -8.46 22.58 4.48
C GLU A 11 -8.76 23.22 3.14
N THR A 12 -7.87 24.10 2.67
CA THR A 12 -7.97 24.67 1.32
C THR A 12 -7.02 23.95 0.39
N VAL A 13 -7.58 23.32 -0.64
CA VAL A 13 -6.81 22.67 -1.70
C VAL A 13 -6.66 23.62 -2.88
N GLU A 14 -5.47 23.65 -3.46
CA GLU A 14 -5.15 24.40 -4.67
C GLU A 14 -4.88 23.43 -5.80
N PHE A 15 -5.52 23.65 -6.95
CA PHE A 15 -5.34 22.82 -8.14
C PHE A 15 -5.39 23.67 -9.40
N ALA A 16 -4.78 23.17 -10.47
CA ALA A 16 -4.91 23.78 -11.78
C ALA A 16 -6.38 23.68 -12.23
N THR A 17 -6.97 24.78 -12.72
CA THR A 17 -8.34 24.76 -13.22
C THR A 17 -8.44 23.72 -14.34
N PRO A 18 -9.18 22.61 -14.14
CA PRO A 18 -9.23 21.56 -15.13
C PRO A 18 -9.96 22.05 -16.37
N THR A 19 -9.46 21.66 -17.54
CA THR A 19 -10.04 21.99 -18.85
C THR A 19 -10.45 20.71 -19.58
N GLY A 20 -11.14 20.84 -20.70
CA GLY A 20 -11.59 19.69 -21.50
C GLY A 20 -12.57 18.78 -20.76
N GLU A 21 -12.39 17.47 -20.92
CA GLU A 21 -13.28 16.45 -20.33
C GLU A 21 -13.31 16.51 -18.80
N LEU A 22 -12.14 16.64 -18.15
CA LEU A 22 -12.05 16.73 -16.70
C LEU A 22 -12.74 17.99 -16.15
N GLY A 23 -12.59 19.13 -16.82
CA GLY A 23 -13.28 20.36 -16.44
C GLY A 23 -14.79 20.23 -16.53
N THR A 24 -15.28 19.67 -17.65
CA THR A 24 -16.71 19.41 -17.88
C THR A 24 -17.28 18.46 -16.84
N PHE A 25 -16.55 17.38 -16.54
CA PHE A 25 -16.93 16.40 -15.53
C PHE A 25 -16.99 17.01 -14.12
N LEU A 26 -15.98 17.80 -13.73
CA LEU A 26 -15.98 18.48 -12.44
C LEU A 26 -17.17 19.44 -12.30
N CYS A 27 -17.49 20.21 -13.34
CA CYS A 27 -18.66 21.09 -13.35
C CYS A 27 -19.96 20.30 -13.14
N ARG A 28 -20.10 19.13 -13.77
CA ARG A 28 -21.25 18.24 -13.58
C ARG A 28 -21.33 17.71 -12.15
N VAL A 29 -20.21 17.27 -11.56
CA VAL A 29 -20.17 16.81 -10.15
C VAL A 29 -20.58 17.94 -9.21
N LEU A 30 -20.06 19.15 -9.41
CA LEU A 30 -20.41 20.33 -8.61
C LEU A 30 -21.89 20.72 -8.73
N ALA A 31 -22.48 20.58 -9.93
CA ALA A 31 -23.91 20.82 -10.15
C ALA A 31 -24.77 19.76 -9.45
N ALA A 32 -24.46 18.47 -9.64
CA ALA A 32 -25.15 17.35 -9.00
C ALA A 32 -25.08 17.41 -7.47
N ALA A 33 -23.97 17.88 -6.92
CA ALA A 33 -23.83 18.10 -5.48
C ALA A 33 -24.83 19.13 -4.93
N LYS A 34 -25.14 20.18 -5.70
CA LYS A 34 -26.07 21.24 -5.33
C LYS A 34 -27.54 20.92 -5.60
N ASP A 35 -27.81 19.97 -6.50
CA ASP A 35 -29.18 19.61 -6.92
C ASP A 35 -29.88 18.74 -5.86
N PRO A 36 -30.92 19.21 -5.16
CA PRO A 36 -31.62 18.41 -4.15
C PRO A 36 -32.23 17.11 -4.65
N ALA A 37 -32.50 17.00 -5.96
CA ALA A 37 -33.08 15.79 -6.56
C ALA A 37 -32.06 14.65 -6.70
N VAL A 38 -30.76 14.97 -6.77
CA VAL A 38 -29.69 13.97 -6.84
C VAL A 38 -29.42 13.43 -5.44
N SER A 39 -29.53 12.12 -5.26
CA SER A 39 -29.20 11.44 -4.02
C SER A 39 -27.68 11.34 -3.79
N GLU A 40 -27.29 11.03 -2.55
CA GLU A 40 -25.89 10.72 -2.23
C GLU A 40 -25.37 9.52 -3.04
N ALA A 41 -26.17 8.46 -3.16
CA ALA A 41 -25.79 7.26 -3.89
C ALA A 41 -25.51 7.55 -5.37
N GLU A 42 -26.38 8.34 -6.02
CA GLU A 42 -26.18 8.75 -7.42
C GLU A 42 -24.93 9.61 -7.60
N LEU A 43 -24.66 10.53 -6.67
CA LEU A 43 -23.43 11.33 -6.72
C LEU A 43 -22.17 10.48 -6.49
N ASN A 44 -22.24 9.51 -5.59
CA ASN A 44 -21.16 8.56 -5.33
C ASN A 44 -20.89 7.69 -6.58
N ASP A 45 -21.94 7.18 -7.22
CA ASP A 45 -21.84 6.39 -8.45
C ASP A 45 -21.31 7.23 -9.61
N LEU A 46 -21.65 8.52 -9.68
CA LEU A 46 -21.04 9.43 -10.66
C LEU A 46 -19.54 9.60 -10.43
N VAL A 47 -19.11 9.87 -9.18
CA VAL A 47 -17.70 10.13 -8.84
C VAL A 47 -16.82 8.89 -9.01
N PHE A 48 -17.31 7.71 -8.65
CA PHE A 48 -16.57 6.44 -8.78
C PHE A 48 -16.89 5.66 -10.07
N GLY A 49 -17.75 6.22 -10.92
CA GLY A 49 -18.25 5.59 -12.13
C GLY A 49 -17.32 5.70 -13.34
N PRO A 50 -17.66 5.00 -14.44
CA PRO A 50 -16.86 5.00 -15.66
C PRO A 50 -16.69 6.38 -16.28
N GLU A 51 -17.60 7.31 -16.03
CA GLU A 51 -17.56 8.65 -16.62
C GLU A 51 -16.48 9.57 -16.02
N ASN A 52 -15.90 9.23 -14.87
CA ASN A 52 -14.84 10.03 -14.26
C ASN A 52 -13.50 9.83 -15.01
N PRO A 53 -12.96 10.88 -15.67
CA PRO A 53 -11.73 10.76 -16.47
C PRO A 53 -10.46 10.59 -15.63
N LEU A 54 -10.51 10.79 -14.31
CA LEU A 54 -9.37 10.51 -13.44
C LEU A 54 -9.19 9.01 -13.15
N LEU A 55 -10.25 8.21 -13.25
CA LEU A 55 -10.18 6.81 -12.83
C LEU A 55 -9.46 5.94 -13.86
N ASP A 56 -8.65 5.02 -13.35
CA ASP A 56 -7.99 4.02 -14.17
C ASP A 56 -9.00 2.93 -14.57
N ARG A 57 -9.19 2.76 -15.87
CA ARG A 57 -10.07 1.73 -16.46
C ARG A 57 -9.31 0.50 -16.95
N THR A 58 -7.98 0.53 -16.89
CA THR A 58 -7.07 -0.52 -17.36
C THR A 58 -6.61 -1.43 -16.23
N ALA A 59 -6.54 -0.91 -15.00
CA ALA A 59 -6.10 -1.67 -13.84
C ALA A 59 -6.96 -2.92 -13.55
N VAL A 60 -8.27 -2.87 -13.81
CA VAL A 60 -9.19 -4.00 -13.63
C VAL A 60 -10.22 -4.01 -14.75
N ALA A 61 -10.29 -5.10 -15.51
CA ALA A 61 -11.21 -5.24 -16.62
C ALA A 61 -12.66 -4.99 -16.20
N GLY A 62 -13.34 -4.09 -16.91
CA GLY A 62 -14.74 -3.73 -16.67
C GLY A 62 -14.99 -2.89 -15.40
N ARG A 63 -13.94 -2.34 -14.77
CA ARG A 63 -14.07 -1.48 -13.59
C ARG A 63 -13.26 -0.20 -13.73
N SER A 64 -13.81 0.88 -13.22
CA SER A 64 -13.07 2.11 -12.97
C SER A 64 -12.55 2.11 -11.54
N VAL A 65 -11.26 2.39 -11.38
CA VAL A 65 -10.58 2.28 -10.09
C VAL A 65 -9.84 3.59 -9.80
N ALA A 66 -10.06 4.12 -8.60
CA ALA A 66 -9.24 5.19 -8.06
C ALA A 66 -7.89 4.60 -7.63
N THR A 67 -6.84 4.85 -8.41
CA THR A 67 -5.47 4.44 -8.07
C THR A 67 -4.86 5.36 -7.02
N ALA A 68 -3.66 5.03 -6.53
CA ALA A 68 -2.95 5.90 -5.59
C ALA A 68 -2.71 7.31 -6.15
N ASP A 69 -2.50 7.45 -7.45
CA ASP A 69 -2.28 8.76 -8.08
C ASP A 69 -3.56 9.58 -8.14
N VAL A 70 -4.71 8.94 -8.35
CA VAL A 70 -6.03 9.60 -8.26
C VAL A 70 -6.26 10.14 -6.85
N TYR A 71 -5.92 9.37 -5.81
CA TYR A 71 -6.01 9.82 -4.42
C TYR A 71 -4.98 10.88 -4.02
N ARG A 72 -4.02 11.22 -4.89
CA ARG A 72 -3.12 12.36 -4.71
C ARG A 72 -3.58 13.60 -5.49
N ASP A 73 -4.52 13.45 -6.41
CA ASP A 73 -5.02 14.56 -7.23
C ASP A 73 -5.99 15.44 -6.42
N PRO A 74 -5.69 16.73 -6.19
CA PRO A 74 -6.55 17.59 -5.40
C PRO A 74 -7.94 17.78 -6.00
N THR A 75 -8.09 17.65 -7.32
CA THR A 75 -9.39 17.69 -8.00
C THR A 75 -10.28 16.54 -7.56
N PHE A 76 -9.70 15.35 -7.35
CA PHE A 76 -10.44 14.20 -6.83
C PHE A 76 -10.88 14.43 -5.38
N HIS A 77 -10.05 15.09 -4.56
CA HIS A 77 -10.43 15.48 -3.20
C HIS A 77 -11.64 16.43 -3.17
N VAL A 78 -11.75 17.36 -4.14
CA VAL A 78 -12.94 18.21 -4.33
C VAL A 78 -14.19 17.39 -4.63
N MET A 79 -14.09 16.39 -5.52
CA MET A 79 -15.21 15.50 -5.85
C MET A 79 -15.66 14.68 -4.63
N LEU A 80 -14.71 14.13 -3.87
CA LEU A 80 -15.00 13.44 -2.61
C LEU A 80 -15.62 14.38 -1.56
N ASP A 81 -15.27 15.67 -1.55
CA ASP A 81 -15.90 16.65 -0.68
C ASP A 81 -17.35 16.95 -1.07
N CYS A 82 -17.66 16.93 -2.37
CA CYS A 82 -19.03 17.05 -2.86
C CYS A 82 -19.91 15.90 -2.35
N VAL A 83 -19.42 14.66 -2.41
CA VAL A 83 -20.10 13.49 -1.82
C VAL A 83 -20.30 13.67 -0.32
N ALA A 84 -19.24 14.10 0.40
CA ALA A 84 -19.33 14.32 1.84
C ALA A 84 -20.33 15.43 2.22
N ARG A 85 -20.43 16.51 1.45
CA ARG A 85 -21.42 17.59 1.65
C ARG A 85 -22.85 17.09 1.48
N LYS A 86 -23.07 16.20 0.52
CA LYS A 86 -24.39 15.62 0.24
C LYS A 86 -24.95 14.81 1.41
N ARG A 87 -24.07 14.24 2.22
CA ARG A 87 -24.42 13.49 3.43
C ARG A 87 -24.89 14.35 4.59
N LEU A 88 -24.56 15.64 4.58
CA LEU A 88 -24.92 16.51 5.69
C LEU A 88 -26.41 16.86 5.61
N PRO A 89 -27.13 16.87 6.74
CA PRO A 89 -28.49 17.40 6.80
C PRO A 89 -28.54 18.83 6.25
N VAL A 90 -29.60 19.18 5.52
CA VAL A 90 -29.79 20.52 4.92
C VAL A 90 -29.72 21.64 5.97
N ASP A 91 -30.10 21.34 7.22
CA ASP A 91 -30.06 22.26 8.38
C ASP A 91 -28.81 22.12 9.27
N ALA A 92 -27.82 21.32 8.88
CA ALA A 92 -26.53 21.32 9.55
C ALA A 92 -25.78 22.61 9.17
N ALA A 93 -26.15 23.72 9.83
CA ALA A 93 -25.32 24.93 9.89
C ALA A 93 -23.88 24.48 10.10
N VAL A 94 -22.98 24.96 9.24
CA VAL A 94 -21.55 24.64 9.16
C VAL A 94 -20.93 24.71 10.56
N THR A 95 -21.09 23.62 11.30
CA THR A 95 -20.60 23.47 12.64
C THR A 95 -19.18 23.01 12.46
N THR A 96 -18.28 23.68 13.18
CA THR A 96 -16.83 23.62 13.01
C THR A 96 -16.28 22.26 12.53
N PRO A 97 -15.25 22.25 11.65
CA PRO A 97 -14.64 21.03 11.09
C PRO A 97 -14.26 19.94 12.10
N ARG A 98 -14.16 20.31 13.39
CA ARG A 98 -13.86 19.47 14.54
C ARG A 98 -14.88 18.37 14.83
N THR A 99 -16.16 18.54 14.48
CA THR A 99 -17.21 17.59 14.91
C THR A 99 -17.24 16.28 14.13
N ARG A 100 -16.57 16.19 12.96
CA ARG A 100 -16.63 15.00 12.10
C ARG A 100 -15.47 14.03 12.24
N PHE A 101 -14.32 14.50 12.75
CA PHE A 101 -13.12 13.68 12.90
C PHE A 101 -13.05 13.15 14.33
N THR A 102 -13.68 12.00 14.57
CA THR A 102 -13.84 11.45 15.93
C THR A 102 -13.15 10.11 16.12
N VAL A 103 -12.80 9.40 15.04
CA VAL A 103 -12.23 8.04 15.12
C VAL A 103 -10.71 8.10 15.20
N THR A 104 -10.11 7.47 16.20
CA THR A 104 -8.65 7.39 16.31
C THR A 104 -8.06 6.31 15.39
N VAL A 105 -6.75 6.36 15.16
CA VAL A 105 -6.04 5.32 14.39
C VAL A 105 -6.24 3.90 14.95
N PRO A 106 -6.14 3.66 16.29
CA PRO A 106 -6.42 2.34 16.87
C PRO A 106 -7.86 1.87 16.64
N GLU A 107 -8.85 2.76 16.79
CA GLU A 107 -10.27 2.42 16.56
C GLU A 107 -10.54 2.09 15.08
N ALA A 108 -9.98 2.87 14.16
CA ALA A 108 -10.07 2.60 12.73
C ALA A 108 -9.42 1.26 12.36
N ALA A 109 -8.26 0.93 12.96
CA ALA A 109 -7.58 -0.33 12.75
C ALA A 109 -8.45 -1.52 13.17
N GLN A 110 -9.11 -1.41 14.34
CA GLN A 110 -10.04 -2.41 14.84
C GLN A 110 -11.27 -2.56 13.93
N GLN A 111 -11.89 -1.45 13.50
CA GLN A 111 -13.07 -1.47 12.63
C GLN A 111 -12.77 -2.09 11.25
N LEU A 112 -11.58 -1.81 10.71
CA LEU A 112 -11.17 -2.28 9.39
C LEU A 112 -10.52 -3.67 9.41
N GLY A 113 -10.19 -4.20 10.58
CA GLY A 113 -9.45 -5.47 10.71
C GLY A 113 -8.05 -5.43 10.10
N ILE A 114 -7.35 -4.28 10.18
CA ILE A 114 -5.98 -4.09 9.67
C ILE A 114 -5.06 -3.54 10.76
N SER A 115 -3.75 -3.52 10.51
CA SER A 115 -2.80 -2.93 11.47
C SER A 115 -2.90 -1.41 11.51
N GLU A 116 -2.58 -0.80 12.66
CA GLU A 116 -2.46 0.67 12.78
C GLU A 116 -1.48 1.26 11.76
N SER A 117 -0.39 0.55 11.45
CA SER A 117 0.57 0.96 10.43
C SER A 117 -0.10 1.05 9.05
N ALA A 118 -0.96 0.08 8.70
CA ALA A 118 -1.72 0.13 7.47
C ALA A 118 -2.73 1.28 7.42
N VAL A 119 -3.36 1.63 8.56
CA VAL A 119 -4.21 2.82 8.68
C VAL A 119 -3.39 4.10 8.45
N ARG A 120 -2.24 4.26 9.13
CA ARG A 120 -1.35 5.41 8.92
C ARG A 120 -0.89 5.54 7.46
N GLN A 121 -0.55 4.41 6.82
CA GLN A 121 -0.22 4.38 5.39
C GLN A 121 -1.39 4.78 4.50
N ALA A 122 -2.62 4.39 4.85
CA ALA A 122 -3.82 4.82 4.11
C ALA A 122 -4.10 6.32 4.28
N ILE A 123 -3.83 6.90 5.46
CA ILE A 123 -3.88 8.35 5.70
C ILE A 123 -2.83 9.07 4.84
N TYR A 124 -1.56 8.64 4.90
CA TYR A 124 -0.48 9.25 4.10
C TYR A 124 -0.70 9.14 2.59
N ALA A 125 -1.37 8.08 2.15
CA ALA A 125 -1.74 7.90 0.76
C ALA A 125 -3.02 8.65 0.35
N GLY A 126 -3.63 9.46 1.24
CA GLY A 126 -4.86 10.21 0.95
C GLY A 126 -6.13 9.35 0.84
N ARG A 127 -6.05 8.04 1.15
CA ARG A 127 -7.16 7.08 1.02
C ARG A 127 -8.10 7.07 2.21
N LEU A 128 -7.64 7.53 3.37
CA LEU A 128 -8.47 7.77 4.55
C LEU A 128 -8.40 9.26 4.91
N ARG A 129 -9.57 9.89 5.05
CA ARG A 129 -9.66 11.29 5.49
C ARG A 129 -9.35 11.38 6.97
N ALA A 130 -8.34 12.17 7.30
CA ALA A 130 -7.95 12.44 8.69
C ALA A 130 -7.57 13.90 8.91
N SER A 131 -7.79 14.39 10.12
CA SER A 131 -7.25 15.62 10.67
C SER A 131 -6.19 15.29 11.72
N LYS A 132 -5.14 16.10 11.85
CA LYS A 132 -4.12 15.93 12.88
C LYS A 132 -4.26 17.02 13.92
N GLU A 133 -4.57 16.63 15.16
CA GLU A 133 -4.71 17.55 16.30
C GLU A 133 -3.81 17.09 17.44
N GLY A 134 -2.96 17.98 17.97
CA GLY A 134 -2.08 17.66 19.10
C GLY A 134 -1.12 16.48 18.88
N GLY A 135 -0.79 16.16 17.62
CA GLY A 135 0.04 14.99 17.27
C GLY A 135 -0.74 13.71 16.97
N THR A 136 -2.05 13.68 17.26
CA THR A 136 -2.93 12.53 17.06
C THR A 136 -3.75 12.69 15.78
N TYR A 137 -3.90 11.59 15.02
CA TYR A 137 -4.78 11.56 13.86
C TYR A 137 -6.20 11.17 14.29
N TYR A 138 -7.16 11.97 13.84
CA TYR A 138 -8.59 11.72 13.95
C TYR A 138 -9.17 11.55 12.55
N LEU A 139 -9.83 10.43 12.31
CA LEU A 139 -10.41 10.01 11.06
C LEU A 139 -11.91 10.31 11.03
N ASP A 140 -12.42 10.57 9.83
CA ASP A 140 -13.86 10.66 9.57
C ASP A 140 -14.46 9.25 9.62
N PRO A 141 -15.43 8.96 10.53
CA PRO A 141 -16.08 7.65 10.63
C PRO A 141 -16.61 7.12 9.28
N HIS A 142 -17.11 8.01 8.41
CA HIS A 142 -17.66 7.60 7.12
C HIS A 142 -16.56 7.22 6.12
N SER A 143 -15.41 7.89 6.20
CA SER A 143 -14.24 7.53 5.41
C SER A 143 -13.73 6.14 5.83
N VAL A 144 -13.78 5.82 7.12
CA VAL A 144 -13.41 4.49 7.64
C VAL A 144 -14.43 3.45 7.17
N ALA A 145 -15.73 3.68 7.36
CA ALA A 145 -16.77 2.73 6.95
C ALA A 145 -16.78 2.41 5.44
N GLY A 146 -16.47 3.41 4.60
CA GLY A 146 -16.38 3.22 3.14
C GLY A 146 -15.05 2.64 2.65
N TYR A 147 -14.04 2.52 3.50
CA TYR A 147 -12.71 2.09 3.08
C TYR A 147 -12.68 0.60 2.78
N ARG A 148 -12.46 0.27 1.50
CA ARG A 148 -12.27 -1.12 1.08
C ARG A 148 -10.81 -1.52 1.28
N VAL A 149 -10.58 -2.36 2.29
CA VAL A 149 -9.29 -3.03 2.47
C VAL A 149 -9.02 -3.87 1.23
N SER A 150 -8.00 -3.49 0.46
CA SER A 150 -7.51 -4.35 -0.61
C SER A 150 -7.00 -5.62 0.05
N LYS A 151 -7.71 -6.75 -0.15
CA LYS A 151 -7.11 -8.05 0.11
C LYS A 151 -5.94 -8.14 -0.85
N ARG A 152 -4.71 -7.90 -0.36
CA ARG A 152 -3.53 -8.35 -1.10
C ARG A 152 -3.81 -9.81 -1.41
N GLY A 153 -3.72 -10.18 -2.69
CA GLY A 153 -3.81 -11.59 -3.07
C GLY A 153 -2.82 -12.42 -2.25
N PRO A 154 -2.95 -13.76 -2.26
CA PRO A 154 -1.98 -14.64 -1.63
C PRO A 154 -0.56 -14.12 -1.89
N ARG A 155 0.27 -14.08 -0.86
CA ARG A 155 1.68 -13.70 -1.01
C ARG A 155 2.20 -14.46 -2.23
N ARG A 156 2.92 -13.81 -3.14
CA ARG A 156 3.57 -14.47 -4.30
C ARG A 156 4.37 -15.73 -3.92
N GLN A 157 4.72 -15.86 -2.64
CA GLN A 157 5.30 -17.04 -2.00
C GLN A 157 4.46 -18.33 -2.15
N ASP A 158 3.13 -18.22 -2.31
CA ASP A 158 2.22 -19.37 -2.40
C ASP A 158 1.82 -19.73 -3.84
N GLN A 159 2.06 -18.84 -4.81
CA GLN A 159 1.75 -19.10 -6.21
C GLN A 159 2.97 -19.69 -6.93
N GLU A 160 2.98 -21.02 -6.98
CA GLU A 160 3.73 -21.85 -7.94
C GLU A 160 5.27 -21.77 -7.91
N ALA A 161 5.89 -22.23 -6.83
CA ALA A 161 7.24 -22.78 -6.95
C ALA A 161 7.18 -24.15 -7.67
N LYS A 162 7.05 -24.13 -9.00
CA LYS A 162 7.15 -25.32 -9.88
C LYS A 162 8.61 -25.77 -9.94
N GLY A 163 8.93 -26.88 -9.26
CA GLY A 163 10.26 -27.49 -9.24
C GLY A 163 10.39 -28.56 -8.15
N PRO A 164 11.34 -29.50 -8.26
CA PRO A 164 11.63 -30.45 -7.19
C PRO A 164 12.12 -29.70 -5.93
N PRO A 165 11.86 -30.23 -4.72
CA PRO A 165 12.42 -29.65 -3.50
C PRO A 165 13.95 -29.70 -3.51
N GLY A 166 14.59 -28.63 -3.05
CA GLY A 166 16.04 -28.56 -2.90
C GLY A 166 16.55 -29.39 -1.71
N GLY A 167 17.80 -29.84 -1.83
CA GLY A 167 18.55 -30.48 -0.74
C GLY A 167 18.99 -29.48 0.32
N THR A 168 19.68 -29.93 1.36
CA THR A 168 20.18 -29.04 2.42
C THR A 168 21.17 -28.02 1.87
N LEU A 169 21.11 -26.78 2.36
CA LEU A 169 22.11 -25.73 2.06
C LEU A 169 22.88 -25.39 3.33
N ASP A 170 24.19 -25.20 3.21
CA ASP A 170 25.03 -24.62 4.24
C ASP A 170 25.10 -23.11 4.05
N ALA A 171 24.93 -22.33 5.11
CA ALA A 171 24.88 -20.89 5.00
C ALA A 171 25.51 -20.19 6.20
N ARG A 172 26.23 -19.11 5.88
CA ARG A 172 26.58 -18.06 6.83
C ARG A 172 25.81 -16.81 6.47
N ILE A 173 24.89 -16.39 7.34
CA ILE A 173 23.91 -15.32 7.10
C ILE A 173 23.93 -14.32 8.26
N GLY A 174 23.23 -13.21 8.11
CA GLY A 174 23.03 -12.21 9.17
C GLY A 174 23.68 -10.88 8.86
N SER A 175 24.12 -10.16 9.89
CA SER A 175 24.70 -8.82 9.75
C SER A 175 26.01 -8.71 10.52
N GLY A 176 27.05 -8.25 9.81
CA GLY A 176 28.35 -7.86 10.36
C GLY A 176 28.57 -6.34 10.26
N PRO A 177 29.76 -5.85 10.65
CA PRO A 177 30.07 -4.42 10.70
C PRO A 177 29.98 -3.70 9.34
N ASP A 178 30.33 -4.40 8.25
CA ASP A 178 30.47 -3.81 6.92
C ASP A 178 29.51 -4.38 5.86
N ALA A 179 28.82 -5.48 6.20
CA ALA A 179 27.89 -6.13 5.29
C ALA A 179 26.78 -6.88 6.02
N SER A 180 25.67 -7.11 5.31
CA SER A 180 24.58 -7.97 5.71
C SER A 180 24.20 -8.90 4.58
N PHE A 181 23.80 -10.11 4.94
CA PHE A 181 23.43 -11.17 4.03
C PHE A 181 22.17 -11.85 4.55
N ARG A 182 21.04 -11.48 3.96
CA ARG A 182 19.72 -11.96 4.38
C ARG A 182 19.21 -12.99 3.41
N VAL A 183 18.89 -14.16 3.94
CA VAL A 183 18.31 -15.27 3.19
C VAL A 183 16.85 -15.43 3.60
N LYS A 184 15.93 -15.35 2.64
CA LYS A 184 14.50 -15.59 2.84
C LYS A 184 14.11 -16.88 2.13
N HIS A 185 13.69 -17.87 2.90
CA HIS A 185 13.20 -19.15 2.40
C HIS A 185 11.76 -19.40 2.86
N SER A 186 11.12 -20.41 2.28
CA SER A 186 9.69 -20.74 2.50
C SER A 186 9.40 -21.47 3.81
N ARG A 187 10.43 -21.89 4.53
CA ARG A 187 10.34 -22.47 5.87
C ARG A 187 10.95 -21.47 6.86
N ASP A 188 10.50 -21.42 8.10
CA ASP A 188 11.12 -20.57 9.12
C ASP A 188 12.30 -21.29 9.83
N ASP A 189 12.62 -22.50 9.38
CA ASP A 189 13.61 -23.36 10.03
C ASP A 189 15.01 -23.10 9.46
N PHE A 190 15.87 -22.46 10.25
CA PHE A 190 17.32 -22.40 10.06
C PHE A 190 17.98 -23.20 11.18
N GLU A 191 18.66 -24.28 10.82
CA GLU A 191 19.36 -25.15 11.77
C GLU A 191 20.69 -24.51 12.17
N LEU A 192 20.62 -23.67 13.21
CA LEU A 192 21.76 -22.92 13.72
C LEU A 192 22.85 -23.84 14.28
N THR A 193 24.05 -23.75 13.74
CA THR A 193 25.25 -24.45 14.25
C THR A 193 26.11 -23.52 15.11
N GLU A 194 26.31 -22.28 14.67
CA GLU A 194 27.11 -21.28 15.38
C GLU A 194 26.47 -19.90 15.28
N LYS A 195 26.54 -19.12 16.37
CA LYS A 195 26.08 -17.72 16.40
C LYS A 195 27.16 -16.82 16.95
N ARG A 196 27.54 -15.79 16.19
CA ARG A 196 28.45 -14.72 16.60
C ARG A 196 27.75 -13.38 16.43
N GLY A 197 27.19 -12.85 17.52
CA GLY A 197 26.39 -11.62 17.48
C GLY A 197 25.17 -11.76 16.57
N ALA A 198 25.13 -10.96 15.51
CA ALA A 198 24.07 -10.99 14.49
C ALA A 198 24.43 -11.85 13.26
N GLU A 199 25.55 -12.58 13.28
CA GLU A 199 25.95 -13.53 12.24
C GLU A 199 25.66 -14.96 12.69
N TRP A 200 24.99 -15.72 11.82
CA TRP A 200 24.53 -17.08 12.07
C TRP A 200 25.13 -18.00 11.01
N THR A 201 25.71 -19.11 11.44
CA THR A 201 26.19 -20.19 10.57
C THR A 201 25.37 -21.44 10.86
N GLY A 202 24.94 -22.14 9.82
CA GLY A 202 24.08 -23.30 9.98
C GLY A 202 23.49 -23.76 8.65
N MET A 203 22.47 -24.60 8.74
CA MET A 203 21.87 -25.23 7.58
C MET A 203 20.45 -24.76 7.31
N ILE A 204 20.12 -24.58 6.04
CA ILE A 204 18.74 -24.49 5.57
C ILE A 204 18.32 -25.92 5.21
N PRO A 205 17.31 -26.48 5.89
CA PRO A 205 16.90 -27.86 5.68
C PRO A 205 16.31 -28.06 4.28
N SER A 206 16.34 -29.30 3.81
CA SER A 206 15.73 -29.69 2.55
C SER A 206 14.24 -29.35 2.46
N GLY A 207 13.71 -29.26 1.24
CA GLY A 207 12.30 -28.95 0.99
C GLY A 207 12.03 -27.49 0.62
N TRP A 208 13.04 -26.63 0.59
CA TRP A 208 12.93 -25.30 -0.02
C TRP A 208 12.77 -25.43 -1.54
N ARG A 209 12.16 -24.43 -2.18
CA ARG A 209 11.95 -24.42 -3.64
C ARG A 209 12.45 -23.17 -4.31
N ARG A 210 12.51 -22.07 -3.56
CA ARG A 210 12.99 -20.79 -4.02
C ARG A 210 13.47 -19.99 -2.83
N ILE A 211 14.61 -19.36 -2.98
CA ILE A 211 15.22 -18.56 -1.93
C ILE A 211 15.60 -17.21 -2.51
N ALA A 212 15.18 -16.16 -1.81
CA ALA A 212 15.58 -14.80 -2.09
C ALA A 212 16.75 -14.43 -1.17
N VAL A 213 17.86 -14.04 -1.76
CA VAL A 213 19.09 -13.64 -1.07
C VAL A 213 19.33 -12.17 -1.31
N LEU A 214 19.57 -11.41 -0.25
CA LEU A 214 19.90 -9.99 -0.33
C LEU A 214 21.22 -9.75 0.39
N GLY A 215 22.24 -9.36 -0.37
CA GLY A 215 23.52 -8.87 0.13
C GLY A 215 23.55 -7.35 0.10
N THR A 216 23.90 -6.72 1.22
CA THR A 216 24.08 -5.27 1.30
C THR A 216 25.35 -4.95 2.06
N SER A 217 26.26 -4.21 1.44
CA SER A 217 27.45 -3.60 2.04
C SER A 217 27.37 -2.07 1.92
N LYS A 218 28.41 -1.36 2.37
CA LYS A 218 28.51 0.10 2.21
C LYS A 218 28.55 0.53 0.74
N GLU A 219 29.13 -0.29 -0.14
CA GLU A 219 29.41 0.06 -1.53
C GLU A 219 28.42 -0.57 -2.52
N LEU A 220 27.72 -1.64 -2.11
CA LEU A 220 26.95 -2.46 -3.03
C LEU A 220 25.73 -3.09 -2.37
N SER A 221 24.61 -3.11 -3.08
CA SER A 221 23.46 -3.97 -2.75
C SER A 221 23.16 -4.86 -3.95
N ARG A 222 23.05 -6.16 -3.69
CA ARG A 222 22.74 -7.18 -4.71
C ARG A 222 21.66 -8.11 -4.22
N TYR A 223 20.76 -8.41 -5.14
CA TYR A 223 19.68 -9.36 -4.96
C TYR A 223 20.00 -10.60 -5.78
N TRP A 224 19.66 -11.77 -5.23
CA TRP A 224 19.66 -13.00 -5.99
C TRP A 224 18.39 -13.77 -5.70
N GLU A 225 17.84 -14.38 -6.73
CA GLU A 225 16.87 -15.44 -6.58
C GLU A 225 17.52 -16.76 -7.01
N ILE A 226 17.39 -17.78 -6.18
CA ILE A 226 17.92 -19.11 -6.46
C ILE A 226 16.83 -20.17 -6.42
N GLU A 227 17.03 -21.23 -7.19
CA GLU A 227 16.19 -22.43 -7.19
C GLU A 227 17.05 -23.71 -7.16
N PRO A 228 16.46 -24.86 -6.75
CA PRO A 228 17.17 -26.13 -6.71
C PRO A 228 17.77 -26.52 -8.06
N ALA A 229 19.00 -27.00 -8.05
CA ALA A 229 19.68 -27.54 -9.21
C ALA A 229 20.61 -28.70 -8.79
N GLU A 230 20.95 -29.56 -9.75
CA GLU A 230 21.99 -30.56 -9.56
C GLU A 230 23.38 -29.92 -9.54
N GLY A 231 24.31 -30.55 -8.83
CA GLY A 231 25.66 -30.03 -8.62
C GLY A 231 25.75 -29.14 -7.38
N GLU A 232 26.95 -28.68 -7.05
CA GLU A 232 27.20 -27.79 -5.92
C GLU A 232 27.53 -26.39 -6.41
N SER A 233 26.81 -25.40 -5.89
CA SER A 233 27.02 -23.98 -6.15
C SER A 233 27.35 -23.25 -4.85
N VAL A 234 28.13 -22.17 -4.96
CA VAL A 234 28.46 -21.31 -3.84
C VAL A 234 28.25 -19.85 -4.23
N LEU A 235 27.46 -19.14 -3.42
CA LEU A 235 27.25 -17.71 -3.52
C LEU A 235 28.01 -17.05 -2.36
N HIS A 236 28.97 -16.18 -2.68
CA HIS A 236 29.72 -15.41 -1.70
C HIS A 236 29.36 -13.93 -1.75
N PHE A 237 29.27 -13.31 -0.57
CA PHE A 237 29.12 -11.86 -0.44
C PHE A 237 29.76 -11.37 0.84
N GLU A 238 30.87 -10.63 0.75
CA GLU A 238 31.51 -9.94 1.88
C GLU A 238 31.68 -10.80 3.15
N GLY A 239 32.22 -12.02 2.98
CA GLY A 239 32.46 -12.98 4.08
C GLY A 239 31.26 -13.85 4.47
N PHE A 240 30.07 -13.57 3.93
CA PHE A 240 28.89 -14.44 4.00
C PHE A 240 28.84 -15.41 2.81
N TYR A 241 28.10 -16.50 2.98
CA TYR A 241 27.92 -17.46 1.90
C TYR A 241 26.62 -18.24 1.99
N LEU A 242 26.26 -18.82 0.85
CA LEU A 242 25.25 -19.85 0.71
C LEU A 242 25.80 -20.93 -0.23
N ARG A 243 25.83 -22.18 0.23
CA ARG A 243 26.45 -23.33 -0.44
C ARG A 243 25.48 -24.50 -0.53
N GLY A 244 25.43 -25.13 -1.70
CA GLY A 244 24.69 -26.37 -1.93
C GLY A 244 24.10 -26.46 -3.33
N GLY A 245 23.12 -27.34 -3.53
CA GLY A 245 22.54 -27.61 -4.84
C GLY A 245 21.54 -26.57 -5.33
N PHE A 246 22.03 -25.50 -5.94
CA PHE A 246 21.20 -24.44 -6.49
C PHE A 246 21.76 -23.82 -7.77
N ARG A 247 20.91 -23.11 -8.50
CA ARG A 247 21.30 -22.18 -9.56
C ARG A 247 20.65 -20.81 -9.33
N ILE A 248 21.29 -19.76 -9.82
CA ILE A 248 20.77 -18.39 -9.77
C ILE A 248 19.83 -18.18 -10.96
N VAL A 249 18.61 -17.69 -10.70
CA VAL A 249 17.60 -17.41 -11.73
C VAL A 249 17.38 -15.93 -11.97
N GLU A 250 17.70 -15.07 -11.00
CA GLU A 250 17.64 -13.61 -11.14
C GLU A 250 18.78 -12.97 -10.32
N THR A 251 19.32 -11.86 -10.85
CA THR A 251 20.40 -11.04 -10.26
C THR A 251 20.09 -9.56 -10.37
#